data_AF-A0AAD3DNY6-F1
#
_entry.id   AF-A0AAD3DNY6-F1
#
_cell.length_a   1.000
_cell.length_b   1.000
_cell.length_c   1.000
_cell.angle_alpha   90.00
_cell.angle_beta   90.00
_cell.angle_gamma   90.00
#
_symmetry.space_group_name_H-M   'P 1'
#
loop_
_entity.id
_entity.type
_entity.pdbx_description
1 polymer ?
#
loop_
_entity_poly.entity_id
_entity_poly.type
_entity_poly.pdbx_seq_one_letter_code
_entity_poly.pdbx_strand_id
1 'polypeptide(L)'
;AAKAEAEDELPPQLLHQHVGHRKGRVTDFQWHPTDPWVIMSVSENCAGSDDEAAADGSLQVWRISDLVYRPAEEVVAELEEHRQFIMRGTSPADKDKGREKDKAAKSERDKAETDAAS
;
A
#
# COMPACT_ATOMS: atom_id res chain seq x y z
N ALA A 1 -33.43 11.63 1.97
CA ALA A 1 -33.38 10.15 2.02
C ALA A 1 -33.19 9.65 0.60
N ALA A 2 -31.96 9.31 0.20
CA ALA A 2 -31.63 8.81 -1.14
C ALA A 2 -30.29 8.05 -1.12
N LYS A 3 -30.09 7.19 -0.11
CA LYS A 3 -28.89 6.36 0.01
C LYS A 3 -29.32 4.95 0.42
N ALA A 4 -30.02 4.27 -0.47
CA ALA A 4 -30.38 2.85 -0.30
C ALA A 4 -30.64 2.10 -1.62
N GLU A 5 -30.50 2.72 -2.80
CA GLU A 5 -30.94 2.10 -4.07
C GLU A 5 -29.78 1.66 -5.00
N ALA A 6 -28.52 1.93 -4.66
CA ALA A 6 -27.40 1.72 -5.60
C ALA A 6 -26.78 0.31 -5.57
N GLU A 7 -27.11 -0.51 -4.58
CA GLU A 7 -26.51 -1.85 -4.43
C GLU A 7 -27.20 -2.89 -5.32
N ASP A 8 -28.47 -2.67 -5.72
CA ASP A 8 -29.23 -3.60 -6.61
C ASP A 8 -29.04 -3.31 -8.12
N GLU A 9 -28.43 -2.18 -8.50
CA GLU A 9 -28.28 -1.80 -9.92
C GLU A 9 -26.96 -2.23 -10.56
N LEU A 10 -25.96 -2.62 -9.76
CA LEU A 10 -24.66 -3.00 -10.28
C LEU A 10 -24.67 -4.48 -10.71
N PRO A 11 -24.16 -4.82 -11.90
CA PRO A 11 -24.08 -6.21 -12.33
C PRO A 11 -23.30 -7.05 -11.31
N PRO A 12 -23.76 -8.26 -10.95
CA PRO A 12 -23.09 -9.09 -9.95
C PRO A 12 -21.67 -9.52 -10.36
N GLN A 13 -21.29 -9.31 -11.62
CA GLN A 13 -19.94 -9.54 -12.13
C GLN A 13 -19.00 -8.32 -11.97
N LEU A 14 -19.52 -7.16 -11.57
CA LEU A 14 -18.70 -5.97 -11.33
C LEU A 14 -17.87 -6.15 -10.05
N LEU A 15 -16.56 -6.33 -10.23
CA LEU A 15 -15.64 -6.59 -9.13
C LEU A 15 -15.06 -5.30 -8.50
N HIS A 16 -14.70 -4.31 -9.32
CA HIS A 16 -14.00 -3.12 -8.87
C HIS A 16 -14.23 -1.92 -9.79
N GLN A 17 -14.33 -0.72 -9.21
CA GLN A 17 -14.39 0.55 -9.92
C GLN A 17 -13.28 1.47 -9.42
N HIS A 18 -12.30 1.77 -10.29
CA HIS A 18 -11.22 2.70 -9.96
C HIS A 18 -11.63 4.14 -10.25
N VAL A 19 -11.60 5.00 -9.23
CA VAL A 19 -12.02 6.41 -9.29
C VAL A 19 -10.86 7.37 -8.98
N GLY A 20 -9.61 6.92 -9.17
CA GLY A 20 -8.42 7.71 -8.85
C GLY A 20 -8.12 8.85 -9.83
N HIS A 21 -8.62 8.78 -11.07
CA HIS A 21 -8.46 9.86 -12.05
C HIS A 21 -9.42 11.01 -11.74
N ARG A 22 -8.87 12.17 -11.31
CA ARG A 22 -9.64 13.25 -10.68
C ARG A 22 -10.51 14.07 -11.63
N LYS A 23 -10.05 14.31 -12.86
CA LYS A 23 -10.74 15.18 -13.83
C LYS A 23 -10.58 14.73 -15.29
N GLY A 24 -9.57 13.92 -15.58
CA GLY A 24 -9.30 13.47 -16.94
C GLY A 24 -10.08 12.23 -17.35
N ARG A 25 -10.51 12.18 -18.61
CA ARG A 25 -11.03 10.96 -19.23
C ARG A 25 -9.87 9.96 -19.33
N VAL A 26 -10.08 8.72 -18.86
CA VAL A 26 -9.11 7.63 -19.10
C VAL A 26 -9.06 7.36 -20.60
N THR A 27 -7.89 7.53 -21.19
CA THR A 27 -7.66 7.39 -22.63
C THR A 27 -7.15 6.01 -23.01
N ASP A 28 -6.37 5.37 -22.13
CA ASP A 28 -5.85 4.01 -22.35
C ASP A 28 -5.50 3.33 -21.00
N PHE A 29 -5.43 2.01 -21.01
CA PHE A 29 -4.96 1.21 -19.88
C PHE A 29 -4.31 -0.11 -20.30
N GLN A 30 -3.39 -0.61 -19.48
CA GLN A 30 -2.63 -1.82 -19.74
C GLN A 30 -2.47 -2.65 -18.47
N TRP A 31 -2.61 -3.98 -18.59
CA TRP A 31 -2.37 -4.95 -17.52
C TRP A 31 -0.89 -5.28 -17.40
N HIS A 32 -0.33 -5.15 -16.19
CA HIS A 32 1.06 -5.50 -15.99
C HIS A 32 1.31 -6.97 -16.38
N PRO A 33 2.33 -7.28 -17.21
CA PRO A 33 2.48 -8.60 -17.83
C PRO A 33 2.89 -9.70 -16.84
N THR A 34 3.47 -9.31 -15.70
CA THR A 34 4.05 -10.26 -14.73
C THR A 34 3.48 -10.11 -13.32
N ASP A 35 2.70 -9.06 -13.05
CA ASP A 35 2.15 -8.80 -11.72
C ASP A 35 0.61 -8.77 -11.81
N PRO A 36 -0.05 -9.86 -11.41
CA PRO A 36 -1.50 -9.95 -11.46
C PRO A 36 -2.16 -8.80 -10.71
N TRP A 37 -3.31 -8.36 -11.22
CA TRP A 37 -4.13 -7.32 -10.58
C TRP A 37 -3.51 -5.92 -10.55
N VAL A 38 -2.36 -5.73 -11.20
CA VAL A 38 -1.74 -4.41 -11.42
C VAL A 38 -2.14 -3.87 -12.79
N ILE A 39 -2.63 -2.63 -12.79
CA ILE A 39 -3.10 -1.91 -13.97
C ILE A 39 -2.39 -0.57 -14.05
N MET A 40 -2.00 -0.20 -15.26
CA MET A 40 -1.50 1.12 -15.60
C MET A 40 -2.56 1.83 -16.43
N SER A 41 -3.02 2.99 -16.01
CA SER A 41 -4.02 3.77 -16.74
C SER A 41 -3.55 5.19 -16.97
N VAL A 42 -3.78 5.71 -18.17
CA VAL A 42 -3.50 7.09 -18.54
C VAL A 42 -4.80 7.84 -18.75
N SER A 43 -4.84 9.10 -18.32
CA SER A 43 -5.96 9.99 -18.54
C SER A 43 -5.50 11.32 -19.09
N GLU A 44 -6.25 11.88 -20.02
CA GLU A 44 -6.05 13.25 -20.49
C GLU A 44 -6.92 14.20 -19.67
N ASN A 45 -6.33 15.29 -19.16
CA ASN A 45 -7.12 16.37 -18.59
C ASN A 45 -7.54 17.32 -19.72
N CYS A 46 -8.80 17.25 -20.18
CA CYS A 46 -9.30 18.20 -21.16
C CYS A 46 -9.34 19.60 -20.51
N ALA A 47 -8.51 20.52 -21.00
CA ALA A 47 -8.56 21.93 -20.63
C ALA A 47 -9.90 22.53 -21.09
N GLY A 48 -10.88 22.54 -20.19
CA GLY A 48 -12.25 23.01 -20.46
C GLY A 48 -12.66 24.25 -19.68
N SER A 49 -11.76 24.87 -18.92
CA SER A 49 -12.08 26.07 -18.14
C SER A 49 -10.79 26.81 -17.78
N ASP A 50 -10.52 27.93 -18.47
CA ASP A 50 -9.69 29.11 -18.15
C ASP A 50 -8.30 28.98 -17.45
N ASP A 51 -7.89 27.78 -17.05
CA ASP A 51 -6.59 27.43 -16.47
C ASP A 51 -5.85 26.53 -17.47
N GLU A 52 -5.27 27.18 -18.50
CA GLU A 52 -4.33 26.59 -19.47
C GLU A 52 -3.09 25.94 -18.81
N ALA A 53 -2.89 26.16 -17.50
CA ALA A 53 -1.74 25.65 -16.75
C ALA A 53 -1.90 24.18 -16.28
N ALA A 54 -3.05 23.53 -16.45
CA ALA A 54 -3.33 22.20 -15.91
C ALA A 54 -3.67 21.13 -16.95
N ALA A 55 -3.28 21.30 -18.22
CA ALA A 55 -3.50 20.30 -19.28
C ALA A 55 -2.57 19.07 -19.21
N ASP A 56 -2.00 18.76 -18.04
CA ASP A 56 -1.21 17.55 -17.86
C ASP A 56 -2.13 16.36 -17.60
N GLY A 57 -2.04 15.36 -18.47
CA GLY A 57 -2.62 14.05 -18.23
C GLY A 57 -2.00 13.38 -17.00
N SER A 58 -2.67 12.35 -16.47
CA SER A 58 -2.15 11.57 -15.33
C SER A 58 -1.93 10.13 -15.75
N LEU A 59 -0.76 9.58 -15.39
CA LEU A 59 -0.50 8.15 -15.38
C LEU A 59 -0.68 7.65 -13.95
N GLN A 60 -1.50 6.61 -13.76
CA GLN A 60 -1.69 5.95 -12.47
C GLN A 60 -1.34 4.48 -12.62
N VAL A 61 -0.50 3.98 -11.70
CA VAL A 61 -0.25 2.55 -11.53
C VAL A 61 -0.90 2.12 -10.24
N TRP A 62 -1.81 1.17 -10.30
CA TRP A 62 -2.61 0.75 -9.16
C TRP A 62 -2.82 -0.77 -9.17
N ARG A 63 -2.97 -1.33 -7.97
CA ARG A 63 -3.19 -2.77 -7.76
C ARG A 63 -4.52 -2.96 -7.04
N ILE A 64 -5.37 -3.85 -7.55
CA ILE A 64 -6.59 -4.24 -6.84
C ILE A 64 -6.19 -4.99 -5.56
N SER A 65 -6.77 -4.60 -4.43
CA SER A 65 -6.48 -5.25 -3.16
C SER A 65 -6.90 -6.71 -3.18
N ASP A 66 -6.08 -7.57 -2.60
CA ASP A 66 -6.33 -9.01 -2.49
C ASP A 66 -7.62 -9.34 -1.75
N LEU A 67 -8.04 -8.45 -0.84
CA LEU A 67 -9.31 -8.56 -0.11
C LEU A 67 -10.54 -8.43 -1.02
N VAL A 68 -10.38 -7.90 -2.24
CA VAL A 68 -11.49 -7.71 -3.18
C VAL A 68 -11.81 -8.98 -3.96
N TYR A 69 -10.81 -9.85 -4.22
CA TYR A 69 -10.96 -10.98 -5.13
C TYR A 69 -10.54 -12.34 -4.56
N ARG A 70 -9.93 -12.39 -3.37
CA ARG A 70 -9.60 -13.62 -2.63
C ARG A 70 -10.43 -13.74 -1.35
N PRO A 71 -10.54 -14.95 -0.76
CA PRO A 71 -11.17 -15.13 0.55
C PRO A 71 -10.51 -14.26 1.62
N ALA A 72 -11.31 -13.53 2.38
CA ALA A 72 -10.81 -12.57 3.36
C ALA A 72 -9.95 -13.23 4.44
N GLU A 73 -10.31 -14.45 4.86
CA GLU A 73 -9.61 -15.20 5.90
C GLU A 73 -8.17 -15.54 5.49
N GLU A 74 -7.97 -15.95 4.24
CA GLU A 74 -6.65 -16.28 3.70
C GLU A 74 -5.77 -15.03 3.60
N VAL A 75 -6.31 -13.94 3.05
CA VAL A 75 -5.58 -12.67 2.90
C VAL A 75 -5.23 -12.06 4.26
N VAL A 76 -6.15 -12.10 5.22
CA VAL A 76 -5.90 -11.58 6.56
C VAL A 76 -4.84 -12.42 7.29
N ALA A 77 -4.84 -13.74 7.11
CA ALA A 77 -3.80 -14.60 7.67
C ALA A 77 -2.41 -14.24 7.11
N GLU A 78 -2.29 -14.04 5.79
CA GLU A 78 -1.04 -13.58 5.14
C GLU A 78 -0.62 -12.18 5.65
N LEU A 79 -1.55 -11.23 5.76
CA LEU A 79 -1.26 -9.88 6.23
C LEU A 79 -0.80 -9.85 7.69
N GLU A 80 -1.29 -10.76 8.53
CA GLU A 80 -0.92 -10.85 9.95
C GLU A 80 0.57 -11.19 10.12
N GLU A 81 1.16 -11.98 9.21
CA GLU A 81 2.60 -12.27 9.18
C GLU A 81 3.43 -10.99 9.02
N HIS A 82 2.89 -10.02 8.28
CA HIS A 82 3.53 -8.75 7.97
C HIS A 82 3.06 -7.59 8.85
N ARG A 83 2.16 -7.82 9.83
CA ARG A 83 1.50 -6.77 10.62
C ARG A 83 2.47 -5.77 11.24
N GLN A 84 3.58 -6.25 11.79
CA GLN A 84 4.56 -5.38 12.46
C GLN A 84 5.25 -4.44 11.48
N PHE A 85 5.57 -4.92 10.29
CA PHE A 85 6.16 -4.11 9.24
C PHE A 85 5.15 -3.10 8.69
N ILE A 86 3.92 -3.53 8.41
CA ILE A 86 2.86 -2.67 7.88
C ILE A 86 2.54 -1.53 8.86
N MET A 87 2.40 -1.83 10.16
CA MET A 87 1.97 -0.84 11.16
C MET A 87 3.09 0.07 11.65
N ARG A 88 4.34 -0.42 11.69
CA ARG A 88 5.44 0.29 12.37
C ARG A 88 6.67 0.49 11.51
N GLY A 89 6.69 -0.01 10.28
CA GLY A 89 7.87 0.01 9.41
C GLY A 89 9.03 -0.85 9.91
N THR A 90 8.84 -1.64 10.97
CA THR A 90 9.90 -2.47 11.56
C THR A 90 9.92 -3.85 10.94
N SER A 91 11.03 -4.21 10.32
CA SER A 91 11.29 -5.56 9.84
C SER A 91 11.81 -6.47 10.97
N PRO A 92 11.73 -7.81 10.82
CA PRO A 92 12.41 -8.72 11.73
C PRO A 92 13.92 -8.44 11.86
N ALA A 93 14.56 -7.93 10.79
CA ALA A 93 15.98 -7.57 10.79
C ALA A 93 16.30 -6.36 11.71
N ASP A 94 15.33 -5.48 11.95
CA ASP A 94 15.52 -4.32 12.82
C ASP A 94 15.54 -4.72 14.31
N LYS A 95 14.86 -5.83 14.66
CA LYS A 95 14.91 -6.41 16.01
C LYS A 95 16.27 -7.01 16.34
N ASP A 96 16.95 -7.59 15.35
CA ASP A 96 18.25 -8.23 15.56
C ASP A 96 19.35 -7.19 15.81
N LYS A 97 19.29 -6.04 15.11
CA LYS A 97 20.17 -4.89 15.35
C LYS A 97 20.00 -4.27 16.75
N GLY A 98 18.75 -4.22 17.25
CA GLY A 98 18.46 -3.76 18.61
C GLY A 98 19.05 -4.70 19.66
N ARG A 99 18.84 -6.00 19.49
CA ARG A 99 19.36 -7.04 20.39
C ARG A 99 20.89 -7.12 20.40
N GLU A 100 21.55 -6.88 19.27
CA GLU A 100 23.01 -6.81 19.18
C GLU A 100 23.58 -5.59 19.93
N LYS A 101 22.94 -4.43 19.78
CA LYS A 101 23.30 -3.21 20.54
C LYS A 101 23.10 -3.38 22.04
N ASP A 102 22.00 -4.00 22.46
CA ASP A 102 21.72 -4.23 23.89
C ASP A 102 22.72 -5.21 24.52
N LYS A 103 23.16 -6.23 23.76
CA LYS A 103 24.23 -7.14 24.20
C LYS A 103 25.58 -6.43 24.30
N ALA A 104 25.93 -5.59 23.33
CA ALA A 104 27.17 -4.82 23.36
C ALA A 104 27.19 -3.87 24.57
N ALA A 105 26.11 -3.11 24.79
CA ALA A 105 25.99 -2.18 25.91
C ALA A 105 26.03 -2.88 27.28
N LYS A 106 25.49 -4.11 27.38
CA LYS A 106 25.59 -4.91 28.59
C LYS A 106 27.02 -5.38 28.85
N SER A 107 27.72 -5.85 27.81
CA SER A 107 29.12 -6.30 27.94
C SER A 107 30.07 -5.16 28.34
N GLU A 108 29.82 -3.94 27.89
CA GLU A 108 30.62 -2.77 28.28
C GLU A 108 30.38 -2.38 29.74
N ARG A 109 29.14 -2.47 30.24
CA ARG A 109 28.85 -2.22 31.67
C ARG A 109 29.45 -3.28 32.57
N ASP A 110 29.29 -4.56 32.22
CA ASP A 110 29.82 -5.67 33.01
C ASP A 110 31.35 -5.57 33.11
N LYS A 111 32.02 -5.13 32.04
CA LYS A 111 33.48 -4.89 32.03
C LYS A 111 33.90 -3.69 32.89
N ALA A 112 33.16 -2.59 32.84
CA ALA A 112 33.45 -1.41 33.66
C ALA A 112 33.26 -1.69 35.17
N GLU A 113 32.31 -2.57 35.52
CA GLU A 113 32.08 -2.97 36.91
C GLU A 113 33.19 -3.89 37.44
N THR A 114 33.72 -4.78 36.60
CA THR A 114 34.88 -5.62 36.98
C THR A 114 36.18 -4.84 37.13
N ASP A 115 36.38 -3.79 36.32
CA ASP A 115 37.58 -2.95 36.38
C ASP A 115 37.57 -1.99 37.58
N ALA A 116 36.38 -1.63 38.10
CA ALA A 116 36.23 -0.76 39.28
C ALA A 116 36.36 -1.51 40.63
N ALA A 117 36.29 -2.85 40.61
CA ALA A 117 36.38 -3.70 41.79
C ALA A 117 37.81 -4.25 42.06
N SER A 118 38.79 -3.88 41.23
CA SER A 118 40.23 -4.22 41.38
C SER A 118 41.06 -3.02 41.82
#